data_AF-G4A6K2-F1
#
_entry.id   AF-G4A6K2-F1
#
_cell.length_a   1.000
_cell.length_b   1.000
_cell.length_c   1.000
_cell.angle_alpha   90.00
_cell.angle_beta   90.00
_cell.angle_gamma   90.00
#
_symmetry.space_group_name_H-M   'P 1'
#
loop_
_entity.id
_entity.type
_entity.pdbx_description
1 polymer ?
#
loop_
_entity_poly.entity_id
_entity_poly.type
_entity_poly.pdbx_seq_one_letter_code
_entity_poly.pdbx_strand_id
1 'polypeptide(L)'
;MELEAKYPGIKELQKAYNEHAYYQEQFQKAMDNEYNDGVNMPHFPKSNIYELCVKYPRAAMYLKADSYSNAENYDKARAGDKAKKLLDDGGSVEDAQKILDNWLPESAYWD
;
A
#
# COMPACT_ATOMS: atom_id res chain seq x y z
N MET A 1 -5.45 -2.20 -17.95
CA MET A 1 -4.37 -1.77 -18.87
C MET A 1 -4.05 -0.29 -18.69
N GLU A 2 -5.05 0.52 -18.37
CA GLU A 2 -4.92 1.97 -18.18
C GLU A 2 -4.04 2.40 -16.99
N LEU A 3 -4.12 1.71 -15.85
CA LEU A 3 -3.37 2.10 -14.66
C LEU A 3 -1.86 1.89 -14.77
N GLU A 4 -1.42 0.81 -15.42
CA GLU A 4 0.01 0.56 -15.70
C GLU A 4 0.61 1.60 -16.65
N ALA A 5 -0.20 2.15 -17.56
CA ALA A 5 0.24 3.24 -18.43
C ALA A 5 0.42 4.56 -17.68
N LYS A 6 -0.45 4.84 -16.69
CA LYS A 6 -0.37 6.03 -15.82
C LYS A 6 0.70 5.90 -14.72
N TYR A 7 0.87 4.69 -14.20
CA TYR A 7 1.76 4.35 -13.10
C TYR A 7 2.59 3.11 -13.45
N PRO A 8 3.68 3.27 -14.22
CA PRO A 8 4.56 2.16 -14.56
C PRO A 8 5.09 1.45 -13.32
N GLY A 9 5.06 0.11 -13.33
CA GLY A 9 5.47 -0.74 -12.21
C GLY A 9 4.38 -1.01 -11.17
N ILE A 10 3.18 -0.45 -11.32
CA ILE A 10 2.09 -0.65 -10.36
C ILE A 10 1.65 -2.12 -10.26
N LYS A 11 1.62 -2.86 -11.36
CA LYS A 11 1.32 -4.30 -11.33
C LYS A 11 2.39 -5.12 -10.63
N GLU A 12 3.67 -4.75 -10.80
CA GLU A 12 4.79 -5.44 -10.14
C GLU A 12 4.70 -5.25 -8.62
N LEU A 13 4.41 -4.03 -8.18
CA LEU A 13 4.13 -3.71 -6.78
C LEU A 13 2.90 -4.45 -6.23
N GLN A 14 1.76 -4.41 -6.93
CA GLN A 14 0.55 -5.13 -6.52
C GLN A 14 0.78 -6.63 -6.39
N LYS A 15 1.51 -7.23 -7.35
CA LYS A 15 1.89 -8.64 -7.29
C LYS A 15 2.73 -8.93 -6.06
N ALA A 16 3.74 -8.12 -5.79
CA ALA A 16 4.58 -8.28 -4.60
C ALA A 16 3.76 -8.14 -3.31
N TYR A 17 2.90 -7.13 -3.18
CA TYR A 17 2.03 -6.99 -2.01
C TYR A 17 1.11 -8.21 -1.82
N ASN A 18 0.50 -8.71 -2.89
CA ASN A 18 -0.39 -9.86 -2.82
C ASN A 18 0.35 -11.15 -2.43
N GLU A 19 1.56 -11.37 -2.96
CA GLU A 19 2.39 -12.53 -2.58
C GLU A 19 2.77 -12.50 -1.10
N HIS A 20 3.14 -11.33 -0.58
CA HIS A 20 3.47 -11.15 0.83
C HIS A 20 2.25 -11.29 1.74
N ALA A 21 1.10 -10.71 1.37
CA ALA A 21 -0.14 -10.87 2.11
C ALA A 21 -0.60 -12.33 2.16
N TYR A 22 -0.53 -13.03 1.02
CA TYR A 22 -0.84 -14.46 0.96
C TYR A 22 0.11 -15.28 1.83
N TYR A 23 1.42 -15.03 1.76
CA TYR A 23 2.38 -15.68 2.65
C TYR A 23 2.03 -15.48 4.12
N GLN A 24 1.72 -14.24 4.54
CA GLN A 24 1.36 -13.93 5.92
C GLN A 24 0.10 -14.70 6.35
N GLU A 25 -0.93 -14.76 5.51
CA GLU A 25 -2.15 -15.52 5.77
C GLU A 25 -1.86 -17.03 5.92
N GLN A 26 -1.08 -17.62 5.00
CA GLN A 26 -0.72 -19.03 5.07
C GLN A 26 0.16 -19.33 6.29
N PHE A 27 1.04 -18.41 6.65
CA PHE A 27 1.91 -18.56 7.81
C PHE A 27 1.08 -18.57 9.09
N GLN A 28 0.12 -17.65 9.22
CA GLN A 28 -0.80 -17.62 10.37
C GLN A 28 -1.61 -18.93 10.46
N LYS A 29 -2.20 -19.39 9.35
CA LYS A 29 -2.92 -20.67 9.29
C LYS A 29 -2.05 -21.86 9.68
N ALA A 30 -0.79 -21.85 9.27
CA ALA A 30 0.18 -22.89 9.60
C ALA A 30 0.57 -22.89 11.09
N MET A 31 0.60 -21.72 11.73
CA MET A 31 0.82 -21.57 13.18
C MET A 31 -0.40 -21.96 14.01
N ASP A 32 -1.61 -21.64 13.54
CA ASP A 32 -2.86 -21.97 14.23
C ASP A 32 -3.24 -23.46 14.10
N ASN A 33 -2.59 -24.21 13.20
CA ASN A 33 -2.81 -25.64 13.04
C ASN A 33 -1.95 -26.44 14.03
N GLU A 34 -2.57 -26.86 15.13
CA GLU A 34 -1.94 -27.65 16.20
C GLU A 34 -1.24 -28.94 15.69
N TYR A 35 -1.71 -29.52 14.58
CA TYR A 35 -1.13 -30.73 13.99
C TYR A 35 -0.01 -30.47 12.98
N ASN A 36 0.24 -29.21 12.63
CA ASN A 36 1.29 -28.87 11.67
C ASN A 36 2.70 -28.98 12.28
N ASP A 37 2.84 -28.75 13.60
CA ASP A 37 4.11 -28.82 14.36
C ASP A 37 5.30 -28.11 13.65
N GLY A 38 5.00 -27.04 12.89
CA GLY A 38 5.97 -26.31 12.09
C GLY A 38 6.56 -27.08 10.89
N VAL A 39 6.01 -28.22 10.49
CA VAL A 39 6.56 -29.08 9.42
C VAL A 39 6.23 -28.54 8.02
N ASN A 40 5.00 -28.06 7.78
CA ASN A 40 4.58 -27.56 6.47
C ASN A 40 4.41 -26.03 6.46
N MET A 41 5.51 -25.31 6.69
CA MET A 41 5.52 -23.85 6.64
C MET A 41 5.54 -23.32 5.20
N PRO A 42 4.83 -22.20 4.91
CA PRO A 42 4.86 -21.60 3.58
C PRO A 42 6.23 -21.00 3.27
N HIS A 43 6.55 -20.85 1.97
CA HIS A 43 7.78 -20.23 1.52
C HIS A 43 7.67 -18.71 1.45
N PHE A 44 8.67 -18.03 2.00
CA PHE A 44 8.75 -16.58 1.93
C PHE A 44 8.85 -16.08 0.47
N PRO A 45 8.13 -15.02 0.09
CA PRO A 45 8.21 -14.46 -1.26
C PRO A 45 9.61 -13.91 -1.57
N LYS A 46 10.05 -14.04 -2.83
CA LYS A 46 11.38 -13.55 -3.26
C LYS A 46 11.42 -12.05 -3.55
N SER A 47 10.25 -11.41 -3.70
CA SER A 47 10.13 -10.00 -4.07
C SER A 47 10.54 -9.09 -2.90
N ASN A 48 11.34 -8.06 -3.19
CA ASN A 48 11.69 -7.00 -2.24
C ASN A 48 10.79 -5.78 -2.49
N ILE A 49 9.75 -5.62 -1.66
CA ILE A 49 8.80 -4.52 -1.78
C ILE A 49 9.49 -3.16 -1.64
N TYR A 50 10.48 -3.03 -0.75
CA TYR A 50 11.18 -1.76 -0.55
C TYR A 50 11.92 -1.32 -1.82
N GLU A 51 12.67 -2.23 -2.44
CA GLU A 51 13.38 -1.94 -3.69
C GLU A 51 12.40 -1.59 -4.82
N LEU A 52 11.25 -2.26 -4.89
CA LEU A 52 10.21 -1.94 -5.87
C LEU A 52 9.61 -0.55 -5.63
N CYS A 53 9.40 -0.14 -4.37
CA CYS A 53 8.93 1.20 -4.05
C CYS A 53 9.94 2.28 -4.44
N VAL A 54 11.25 2.02 -4.24
CA VAL A 54 12.33 2.92 -4.67
C VAL A 54 12.40 3.00 -6.21
N LYS A 55 12.19 1.87 -6.89
CA LYS A 55 12.19 1.78 -8.36
C LYS A 55 10.98 2.47 -8.98
N TYR A 56 9.83 2.40 -8.33
CA TYR A 56 8.54 2.91 -8.82
C TYR A 56 7.86 3.84 -7.80
N PRO A 57 8.47 4.99 -7.46
CA PRO A 57 8.00 5.82 -6.35
C PRO A 57 6.60 6.39 -6.59
N ARG A 58 6.27 6.73 -7.84
CA ARG A 58 4.95 7.27 -8.20
C ARG A 58 3.85 6.21 -8.09
N ALA A 59 4.12 4.99 -8.54
CA ALA A 59 3.18 3.88 -8.42
C ALA A 59 2.99 3.47 -6.94
N ALA A 60 4.07 3.44 -6.17
CA ALA A 60 4.01 3.20 -4.73
C ALA A 60 3.18 4.25 -4.00
N MET A 61 3.37 5.53 -4.33
CA MET A 61 2.56 6.62 -3.76
C MET A 61 1.09 6.53 -4.14
N TYR A 62 0.78 6.17 -5.39
CA TYR A 62 -0.59 5.93 -5.80
C TYR A 62 -1.24 4.81 -4.99
N LEU A 63 -0.57 3.67 -4.81
CA LEU A 63 -1.09 2.57 -4.01
C LEU A 63 -1.29 2.96 -2.53
N LYS A 64 -0.38 3.76 -1.96
CA LYS A 64 -0.53 4.32 -0.62
C LYS A 64 -1.76 5.23 -0.53
N ALA A 65 -1.95 6.12 -1.50
CA ALA A 65 -3.11 7.00 -1.58
C ALA A 65 -4.42 6.22 -1.78
N ASP A 66 -4.40 5.15 -2.60
CA ASP A 66 -5.52 4.24 -2.80
C ASP A 66 -5.91 3.51 -1.51
N SER A 67 -4.94 2.99 -0.78
CA SER A 67 -5.16 2.43 0.55
C SER A 67 -5.79 3.44 1.51
N TYR A 68 -5.32 4.70 1.50
CA TYR A 68 -5.92 5.77 2.31
C TYR A 68 -7.36 6.06 1.90
N SER A 69 -7.66 6.13 0.59
CA SER A 69 -9.01 6.40 0.09
C SER A 69 -10.04 5.35 0.50
N ASN A 70 -9.58 4.12 0.76
CA ASN A 70 -10.42 3.01 1.22
C ASN A 70 -10.51 2.91 2.76
N ALA A 71 -9.94 3.87 3.52
CA ALA A 71 -9.99 3.85 4.98
C ALA A 71 -11.39 4.21 5.51
N GLU A 72 -11.78 3.63 6.64
CA GLU A 72 -13.07 3.94 7.30
C GLU A 72 -13.13 5.36 7.88
N ASN A 73 -11.98 5.93 8.22
CA ASN A 73 -11.91 7.31 8.70
C ASN A 73 -12.11 8.28 7.53
N TYR A 74 -13.14 9.11 7.64
CA TYR A 74 -13.54 10.05 6.59
C TYR A 74 -12.42 11.03 6.17
N ASP A 75 -11.70 11.61 7.12
CA ASP A 75 -10.62 12.56 6.81
C ASP A 75 -9.45 11.86 6.14
N LYS A 76 -9.13 10.64 6.58
CA LYS A 76 -8.10 9.80 5.95
C LYS A 76 -8.47 9.40 4.52
N ALA A 77 -9.72 8.97 4.32
CA ALA A 77 -10.25 8.64 3.01
C ALA A 77 -10.18 9.83 2.06
N ARG A 78 -10.65 10.99 2.52
CA ARG A 78 -10.60 12.24 1.77
C ARG A 78 -9.17 12.67 1.41
N ALA A 79 -8.20 12.46 2.29
CA ALA A 79 -6.79 12.73 2.00
C ALA A 79 -6.27 11.78 0.90
N GLY A 80 -6.63 10.51 0.95
CA GLY A 80 -6.34 9.52 -0.09
C GLY A 80 -6.87 9.94 -1.46
N ASP A 81 -8.15 10.31 -1.55
CA ASP A 81 -8.78 10.77 -2.80
C ASP A 81 -8.10 12.02 -3.37
N LYS A 82 -7.76 12.98 -2.51
CA LYS A 82 -7.02 14.19 -2.91
C LYS A 82 -5.64 13.84 -3.46
N ALA A 83 -4.91 12.94 -2.80
CA ALA A 83 -3.59 12.53 -3.25
C ALA A 83 -3.64 11.76 -4.59
N LYS A 84 -4.62 10.86 -4.78
CA LYS A 84 -4.83 10.18 -6.07
C LYS A 84 -5.12 11.17 -7.19
N LYS A 85 -6.05 12.10 -6.95
CA LYS A 85 -6.38 13.14 -7.92
C LYS A 85 -5.17 13.99 -8.29
N LEU A 86 -4.38 14.40 -7.29
CA LEU A 86 -3.14 15.15 -7.54
C LEU A 86 -2.18 14.37 -8.44
N LEU A 87 -1.98 13.07 -8.20
CA LEU A 87 -1.10 12.24 -9.01
C LEU A 87 -1.64 12.03 -10.43
N ASP A 88 -2.96 11.86 -10.59
CA ASP A 88 -3.62 11.73 -11.89
C ASP A 88 -3.53 13.02 -12.71
N ASP A 89 -3.59 14.18 -12.04
CA ASP A 89 -3.43 15.52 -12.64
C ASP A 89 -1.94 15.87 -12.91
N GLY A 90 -1.00 14.97 -12.62
CA GLY A 90 0.42 15.15 -12.92
C GLY A 90 1.26 15.79 -11.81
N GLY A 91 0.71 15.98 -10.60
CA GLY A 91 1.41 16.55 -9.45
C GLY A 91 2.55 15.68 -8.90
N SER A 92 3.33 16.21 -7.96
CA SER A 92 4.53 15.54 -7.44
C SER A 92 4.21 14.43 -6.42
N VAL A 93 5.15 13.49 -6.22
CA VAL A 93 5.02 12.43 -5.20
C VAL A 93 5.13 13.04 -3.80
N GLU A 94 5.95 14.08 -3.66
CA GLU A 94 6.21 14.79 -2.42
C GLU A 94 4.97 15.54 -1.93
N ASP A 95 4.24 16.20 -2.83
CA ASP A 95 3.01 16.91 -2.46
C ASP A 95 1.87 15.93 -2.15
N ALA A 96 1.80 14.80 -2.87
CA ALA A 96 0.88 13.72 -2.51
C ALA A 96 1.22 13.18 -1.10
N GLN A 97 2.50 12.97 -0.79
CA GLN A 97 2.93 12.53 0.52
C GLN A 97 2.53 13.52 1.62
N LYS A 98 2.71 14.84 1.41
CA LYS A 98 2.29 15.87 2.37
C LYS A 98 0.79 15.86 2.62
N ILE A 99 -0.04 15.62 1.60
CA ILE A 99 -1.49 15.47 1.77
C ILE A 99 -1.80 14.29 2.69
N LEU A 100 -1.14 13.15 2.46
CA LEU A 100 -1.36 11.94 3.26
C LEU A 100 -0.81 12.07 4.68
N ASP A 101 0.27 12.83 4.91
CA ASP A 101 0.83 13.05 6.26
C ASP A 101 -0.04 14.01 7.07
N ASN A 102 -0.63 15.03 6.43
CA ASN A 102 -1.50 16.03 7.06
C ASN A 102 -2.98 15.70 6.88
N TRP A 103 -3.33 14.42 7.02
CA TRP A 103 -4.71 13.96 6.81
C TRP A 103 -5.65 14.34 7.96
N LEU A 104 -5.13 14.49 9.19
CA LEU A 104 -5.90 14.98 10.33
C LEU A 104 -6.01 16.51 10.30
N PRO A 105 -7.19 17.08 10.58
CA PRO A 105 -7.31 18.51 10.79
C PRO A 105 -6.60 18.92 12.09
N GLU A 106 -6.06 20.14 12.13
CA GLU A 106 -5.38 20.66 13.33
C GLU A 106 -6.28 20.59 14.59
N SER A 107 -7.59 20.76 14.42
CA SER A 107 -8.59 20.64 15.49
C SER A 107 -8.74 19.25 16.10
N ALA A 108 -8.11 18.21 15.52
CA ALA A 108 -8.13 16.84 16.05
C ALA A 108 -6.94 16.52 16.96
N TYR A 109 -5.95 17.42 17.07
CA TYR A 109 -4.91 17.29 18.07
C TYR A 109 -5.46 17.71 19.44
N TRP A 110 -5.23 16.88 20.45
CA TRP A 110 -5.49 17.25 21.84
C TRP A 110 -4.30 18.08 22.33
N ASP A 111 -4.55 19.29 22.82
CA ASP A 111 -3.56 20.17 23.47
C ASP A 111 -3.01 19.57 24.77
#